data_AF-A0A951CVM5-F1
#
_entry.id   AF-A0A951CVM5-F1
#
_cell.length_a   1.000
_cell.length_b   1.000
_cell.length_c   1.000
_cell.angle_alpha   90.00
_cell.angle_beta   90.00
_cell.angle_gamma   90.00
#
_symmetry.space_group_name_H-M   'P 1'
#
loop_
_entity.id
_entity.type
_entity.pdbx_description
1 polymer ?
#
loop_
_entity_poly.entity_id
_entity_poly.type
_entity_poly.pdbx_seq_one_letter_code
_entity_poly.pdbx_strand_id
1 'polypeptide(L)'
;MLHRNIFLLGMSLAVAGLIAPAARAQVIQRAGESGSFLGVFLQEVSGDRARALRLPEETGVEITRVDPNSPAATAGLMPGDVILQYNGQRVEGMEQFSRMVRETPAGRQVTLQMFRNGAMQTVTAKVASRPAPAAVPSAPSQPFPPQLPGVPPRIGALTRGATLGIETEAISGQLADYFGVKEGVLVRSVAANSPAEKAGIKAGDVITRVGDSRIATPAEIATQVRAKAGQPVALGVMRDHREMTVTVMPEAGDGTHRF
;
A
#
# COMPACT_ATOMS: atom_id res chain seq x y z
N MET A 1 27.10 -59.02 -62.07
CA MET A 1 27.99 -58.36 -61.09
C MET A 1 27.51 -56.91 -60.97
N LEU A 2 27.23 -56.25 -59.85
CA LEU A 2 27.30 -56.49 -58.40
C LEU A 2 26.63 -55.25 -57.76
N HIS A 3 25.99 -55.38 -56.58
CA HIS A 3 25.81 -54.34 -55.52
C HIS A 3 24.62 -53.35 -55.62
N ARG A 4 23.60 -53.45 -54.74
CA ARG A 4 23.40 -52.85 -53.37
C ARG A 4 22.52 -51.58 -53.46
N ASN A 5 21.22 -51.66 -53.14
CA ASN A 5 20.56 -51.36 -51.85
C ASN A 5 20.56 -49.87 -51.37
N ILE A 6 19.34 -49.39 -51.08
CA ILE A 6 18.90 -48.55 -49.93
C ILE A 6 18.61 -47.04 -50.13
N PHE A 7 17.30 -46.74 -49.99
CA PHE A 7 16.64 -45.67 -49.17
C PHE A 7 17.05 -44.20 -49.34
N LEU A 8 16.09 -43.32 -49.69
CA LEU A 8 15.38 -42.44 -48.74
C LEU A 8 14.45 -41.43 -49.43
N LEU A 9 13.18 -41.55 -49.06
CA LEU A 9 12.14 -40.53 -48.88
C LEU A 9 12.56 -39.05 -49.07
N GLY A 10 12.11 -38.43 -50.15
CA GLY A 10 12.12 -36.97 -50.33
C GLY A 10 10.81 -36.35 -49.85
N MET A 11 10.79 -35.89 -48.59
CA MET A 11 9.77 -35.00 -48.05
C MET A 11 10.08 -33.53 -48.35
N SER A 12 9.03 -32.73 -48.58
CA SER A 12 8.86 -31.29 -48.25
C SER A 12 8.39 -30.46 -49.46
N LEU A 13 7.53 -29.45 -49.33
CA LEU A 13 6.62 -28.99 -48.28
C LEU A 13 5.76 -27.93 -48.98
N ALA A 14 4.44 -28.11 -49.02
CA ALA A 14 3.53 -27.08 -49.51
C ALA A 14 3.44 -25.96 -48.46
N VAL A 15 3.78 -24.73 -48.84
CA VAL A 15 3.50 -23.55 -48.03
C VAL A 15 2.01 -23.23 -48.17
N ALA A 16 1.21 -23.77 -47.27
CA ALA A 16 -0.15 -23.29 -47.03
C ALA A 16 -0.05 -22.01 -46.19
N GLY A 17 -0.46 -20.88 -46.78
CA GLY A 17 -0.70 -19.63 -46.06
C GLY A 17 -1.83 -19.84 -45.06
N LEU A 18 -1.46 -20.14 -43.82
CA LEU A 18 -2.39 -20.16 -42.70
C LEU A 18 -2.57 -18.72 -42.22
N ILE A 19 -3.77 -18.20 -42.44
CA ILE A 19 -4.30 -17.03 -41.73
C ILE A 19 -4.35 -17.43 -40.26
N ALA A 20 -3.35 -17.03 -39.48
CA ALA A 20 -3.37 -17.24 -38.03
C ALA A 20 -4.53 -16.42 -37.43
N PRO A 21 -5.39 -17.02 -36.58
CA PRO A 21 -6.33 -16.23 -35.82
C PRO A 21 -5.54 -15.27 -34.93
N ALA A 22 -6.04 -14.03 -34.84
CA ALA A 22 -5.53 -13.02 -33.93
C ALA A 22 -5.21 -13.67 -32.58
N ALA A 23 -3.92 -13.67 -32.23
CA ALA A 23 -3.47 -14.01 -30.91
C ALA A 23 -4.20 -13.03 -29.97
N ARG A 24 -5.25 -13.52 -29.31
CA ARG A 24 -5.74 -12.91 -28.09
C ARG A 24 -4.53 -12.89 -27.19
N ALA A 25 -3.93 -11.70 -27.06
CA ALA A 25 -3.06 -11.40 -25.98
C ALA A 25 -3.78 -11.88 -24.73
N GLN A 26 -3.34 -13.00 -24.17
CA GLN A 26 -3.53 -13.25 -22.75
C GLN A 26 -2.67 -12.20 -22.08
N VAL A 27 -3.20 -10.98 -22.07
CA VAL A 27 -2.95 -10.02 -21.03
C VAL A 27 -3.30 -10.80 -19.79
N ILE A 28 -2.26 -11.31 -19.11
CA ILE A 28 -2.34 -11.61 -17.70
C ILE A 28 -2.62 -10.24 -17.07
N GLN A 29 -3.90 -9.87 -17.09
CA GLN A 29 -4.49 -8.93 -16.18
C GLN A 29 -4.40 -9.60 -14.82
N ARG A 30 -3.22 -9.57 -14.20
CA ARG A 30 -3.15 -9.34 -12.76
C ARG A 30 -3.26 -7.83 -12.56
N ALA A 31 -4.33 -7.27 -13.11
CA ALA A 31 -4.86 -5.99 -12.70
C ALA A 31 -5.19 -6.14 -11.22
N GLY A 32 -4.57 -5.31 -10.37
CA GLY A 32 -4.86 -5.13 -8.95
C GLY A 32 -5.36 -6.37 -8.22
N GLU A 33 -4.51 -7.00 -7.38
CA GLU A 33 -5.02 -7.85 -6.32
C GLU A 33 -5.77 -6.97 -5.31
N SER A 34 -7.00 -6.59 -5.68
CA SER A 34 -8.09 -6.17 -4.80
C SER A 34 -8.44 -7.39 -3.96
N GLY A 35 -7.54 -7.70 -3.02
CA GLY A 35 -7.63 -8.88 -2.18
C GLY A 35 -9.01 -8.95 -1.53
N SER A 36 -9.58 -10.14 -1.50
CA SER A 36 -10.78 -10.41 -0.73
C SER A 36 -10.60 -9.93 0.71
N PHE A 37 -11.63 -9.28 1.23
CA PHE A 37 -11.58 -8.52 2.46
C PHE A 37 -12.88 -8.64 3.25
N LEU A 38 -12.73 -8.69 4.57
CA LEU A 38 -13.84 -8.77 5.51
C LEU A 38 -14.00 -7.49 6.35
N GLY A 39 -12.93 -6.72 6.59
CA GLY A 39 -12.94 -5.50 7.42
C GLY A 39 -12.88 -5.71 8.91
N VAL A 40 -11.99 -6.60 9.32
CA VAL A 40 -11.65 -6.86 10.71
C VAL A 40 -10.19 -6.51 10.96
N PHE A 41 -9.93 -5.93 12.12
CA PHE A 41 -8.60 -5.83 12.70
C PHE A 41 -8.47 -6.92 13.74
N LEU A 42 -7.35 -7.63 13.70
CA LEU A 42 -7.16 -8.85 14.46
C LEU A 42 -5.97 -8.70 15.40
N GLN A 43 -5.99 -9.46 16.49
CA GLN A 43 -4.83 -9.77 17.28
C GLN A 43 -4.73 -11.28 17.49
N GLU A 44 -3.50 -11.75 17.67
CA GLU A 44 -3.25 -13.14 18.00
C GLU A 44 -3.72 -13.45 19.43
N VAL A 45 -4.29 -14.64 19.62
CA VAL A 45 -4.71 -15.10 20.93
C VAL A 45 -3.53 -15.82 21.59
N SER A 46 -2.90 -15.17 22.57
CA SER A 46 -1.91 -15.83 23.43
C SER A 46 -2.59 -16.73 24.47
N GLY A 47 -1.85 -17.69 25.05
CA GLY A 47 -2.38 -18.57 26.10
C GLY A 47 -2.97 -17.81 27.30
N ASP A 48 -2.32 -16.73 27.75
CA ASP A 48 -2.85 -15.86 28.81
C ASP A 48 -4.17 -15.19 28.40
N ARG A 49 -4.27 -14.74 27.14
CA ARG A 49 -5.48 -14.12 26.58
C ARG A 49 -6.61 -15.13 26.47
N ALA A 50 -6.34 -16.35 26.01
CA ALA A 50 -7.31 -17.43 25.90
C ALA A 50 -7.91 -17.77 27.28
N ARG A 51 -7.08 -17.84 28.32
CA ARG A 51 -7.52 -18.08 29.70
C ARG A 51 -8.37 -16.93 30.24
N ALA A 52 -7.96 -15.69 30.00
CA ALA A 52 -8.72 -14.51 30.41
C ALA A 52 -10.11 -14.47 29.77
N LEU A 53 -10.20 -14.86 28.50
CA LEU A 53 -11.45 -14.94 27.74
C LEU A 53 -12.24 -16.23 27.97
N ARG A 54 -11.69 -17.18 28.76
CA ARG A 54 -12.24 -18.51 29.02
C ARG A 54 -12.57 -19.27 27.73
N LEU A 55 -11.68 -19.19 26.75
CA LEU A 55 -11.85 -19.88 25.48
C LEU A 55 -11.78 -21.40 25.68
N PRO A 56 -12.55 -22.16 24.89
CA PRO A 56 -12.45 -23.61 24.89
C PRO A 56 -11.12 -24.10 24.28
N GLU A 57 -10.47 -23.28 23.46
CA GLU A 57 -9.24 -23.60 22.75
C GLU A 57 -8.26 -22.41 22.78
N GLU A 58 -6.96 -22.68 22.93
CA GLU A 58 -5.89 -21.65 22.92
C GLU A 58 -5.48 -21.25 21.49
N THR A 59 -6.38 -21.40 20.52
CA THR A 59 -6.14 -21.10 19.10
C THR A 59 -7.21 -20.15 18.58
N GLY A 60 -6.87 -19.33 17.59
CA GLY A 60 -7.82 -18.44 16.94
C GLY A 60 -7.31 -17.01 16.84
N VAL A 61 -8.21 -16.11 16.43
CA VAL A 61 -7.89 -14.70 16.25
C VAL A 61 -8.97 -13.84 16.89
N GLU A 62 -8.58 -12.88 17.72
CA GLU A 62 -9.51 -11.96 18.36
C GLU A 62 -9.69 -10.71 17.50
N ILE A 63 -10.94 -10.32 17.28
CA ILE A 63 -11.30 -9.08 16.61
C ILE A 63 -11.10 -7.91 17.58
N THR A 64 -10.17 -7.02 17.27
CA THR A 64 -9.91 -5.81 18.05
C THR A 64 -10.76 -4.63 17.57
N ARG A 65 -11.11 -4.62 16.29
CA ARG A 65 -11.94 -3.57 15.66
C ARG A 65 -12.61 -4.11 14.41
N VAL A 66 -13.78 -3.56 14.10
CA VAL A 66 -14.51 -3.83 12.85
C VAL A 66 -14.70 -2.51 12.11
N ASP A 67 -14.42 -2.51 10.81
CA ASP A 67 -14.70 -1.35 9.96
C ASP A 67 -16.23 -1.21 9.77
N PRO A 68 -16.82 -0.03 10.05
CA PRO A 68 -18.27 0.13 10.07
C PRO A 68 -18.95 -0.09 8.70
N ASN A 69 -18.22 0.11 7.60
CA ASN A 69 -18.73 -0.07 6.23
C ASN A 69 -18.24 -1.39 5.59
N SER A 70 -17.91 -2.38 6.42
CA SER A 70 -17.33 -3.65 5.96
C SER A 70 -18.31 -4.81 6.01
N PRO A 71 -18.03 -5.90 5.27
CA PRO A 71 -18.86 -7.09 5.36
C PRO A 71 -18.89 -7.74 6.75
N ALA A 72 -17.83 -7.57 7.55
CA ALA A 72 -17.81 -8.00 8.94
C ALA A 72 -18.86 -7.26 9.78
N ALA A 73 -18.97 -5.94 9.62
CA ALA A 73 -19.99 -5.15 10.31
C ALA A 73 -21.40 -5.58 9.87
N THR A 74 -21.64 -5.76 8.57
CA THR A 74 -22.92 -6.24 8.04
C THR A 74 -23.28 -7.64 8.55
N ALA A 75 -22.27 -8.49 8.78
CA ALA A 75 -22.45 -9.82 9.35
C ALA A 75 -22.68 -9.80 10.88
N GLY A 76 -22.53 -8.65 11.54
CA GLY A 76 -22.70 -8.51 12.98
C GLY A 76 -21.50 -8.98 13.79
N LEU A 77 -20.29 -9.01 13.19
CA LEU A 77 -19.04 -9.18 13.93
C LEU A 77 -18.77 -7.95 14.80
N MET A 78 -18.18 -8.18 15.98
CA MET A 78 -17.94 -7.16 16.99
C MET A 78 -16.52 -7.27 17.57
N PRO A 79 -15.97 -6.17 18.11
CA PRO A 79 -14.77 -6.23 18.91
C PRO A 79 -14.94 -7.17 20.11
N GLY A 80 -13.93 -7.99 20.40
CA GLY A 80 -13.93 -9.01 21.44
C GLY A 80 -14.38 -10.40 20.97
N ASP A 81 -14.85 -10.54 19.73
CA ASP A 81 -15.10 -11.85 19.15
C ASP A 81 -13.80 -12.60 18.90
N VAL A 82 -13.77 -13.88 19.24
CA VAL A 82 -12.64 -14.74 18.87
C VAL A 82 -13.08 -15.71 17.79
N ILE A 83 -12.51 -15.58 16.59
CA ILE A 83 -12.78 -16.50 15.48
C ILE A 83 -11.94 -17.76 15.66
N LEU A 84 -12.64 -18.91 15.68
CA LEU A 84 -12.04 -20.24 15.86
C LEU A 84 -12.09 -21.06 14.58
N GLN A 85 -13.10 -20.85 13.72
CA GLN A 85 -13.21 -21.54 12.43
C GLN A 85 -13.64 -20.63 11.29
N TYR A 86 -13.17 -20.97 10.09
CA TYR A 86 -13.51 -20.35 8.81
C TYR A 86 -13.94 -21.44 7.82
N ASN A 87 -15.20 -21.43 7.39
CA ASN A 87 -15.79 -22.47 6.53
C ASN A 87 -15.55 -23.91 7.03
N GLY A 88 -15.59 -24.11 8.35
CA GLY A 88 -15.33 -25.40 8.99
C GLY A 88 -13.84 -25.77 9.11
N GLN A 89 -12.93 -24.93 8.62
CA GLN A 89 -11.49 -25.07 8.84
C GLN A 89 -11.09 -24.35 10.12
N ARG A 90 -10.27 -24.99 10.96
CA ARG A 90 -9.73 -24.40 12.18
C ARG A 90 -8.80 -23.22 11.86
N VAL A 91 -8.95 -22.14 12.62
CA VAL A 91 -8.08 -20.97 12.58
C VAL A 91 -7.06 -21.10 13.70
N GLU A 92 -5.79 -21.28 13.35
CA GLU A 92 -4.68 -21.41 14.29
C GLU A 92 -4.01 -20.06 14.57
N GLY A 93 -4.12 -19.10 13.65
CA GLY A 93 -3.54 -17.77 13.83
C GLY A 93 -3.88 -16.76 12.74
N MET A 94 -3.38 -15.53 12.90
CA MET A 94 -3.70 -14.37 12.07
C MET A 94 -3.27 -14.53 10.60
N GLU A 95 -2.11 -15.13 10.35
CA GLU A 95 -1.59 -15.35 9.01
C GLU A 95 -2.46 -16.35 8.23
N GLN A 96 -2.87 -17.44 8.88
CA GLN A 96 -3.74 -18.44 8.28
C GLN A 96 -5.13 -17.86 7.99
N PHE A 97 -5.71 -17.13 8.95
CA PHE A 97 -7.00 -16.45 8.73
C PHE A 97 -6.94 -15.48 7.55
N SER A 98 -5.90 -14.64 7.52
CA SER A 98 -5.71 -13.66 6.44
C SER A 98 -5.57 -14.33 5.07
N ARG A 99 -4.88 -15.48 5.01
CA ARG A 99 -4.76 -16.30 3.81
C ARG A 99 -6.12 -16.86 3.37
N MET A 100 -6.86 -17.50 4.27
CA MET A 100 -8.18 -18.09 3.95
C MET A 100 -9.17 -17.05 3.42
N VAL A 101 -9.15 -15.83 3.97
CA VAL A 101 -9.97 -14.72 3.47
C VAL A 101 -9.53 -14.30 2.06
N ARG A 102 -8.22 -14.17 1.80
CA ARG A 102 -7.69 -13.79 0.48
C ARG A 102 -7.95 -14.84 -0.59
N GLU A 103 -7.89 -16.12 -0.24
CA GLU A 103 -8.16 -17.24 -1.14
C GLU A 103 -9.65 -17.42 -1.45
N THR A 104 -10.52 -16.85 -0.61
CA THR A 104 -11.96 -16.88 -0.86
C THR A 104 -12.34 -15.85 -1.92
N PRO A 105 -13.01 -16.23 -3.03
CA PRO A 105 -13.44 -15.27 -4.04
C PRO A 105 -14.41 -14.21 -3.48
N ALA A 106 -14.22 -12.96 -3.88
CA ALA A 106 -15.16 -11.89 -3.57
C ALA A 106 -16.59 -12.25 -4.04
N GLY A 107 -17.58 -11.88 -3.22
CA GLY A 107 -19.00 -12.19 -3.42
C GLY A 107 -19.46 -13.51 -2.78
N ARG A 108 -18.54 -14.41 -2.41
CA ARG A 108 -18.89 -15.65 -1.70
C ARG A 108 -19.32 -15.38 -0.26
N GLN A 109 -20.28 -16.16 0.22
CA GLN A 109 -20.60 -16.22 1.65
C GLN A 109 -19.65 -17.21 2.32
N VAL A 110 -19.18 -16.86 3.51
CA VAL A 110 -18.36 -17.71 4.38
C VAL A 110 -18.96 -17.80 5.76
N THR A 111 -18.81 -18.97 6.36
CA THR A 111 -19.30 -19.26 7.70
C THR A 111 -18.14 -19.11 8.68
N LEU A 112 -18.31 -18.26 9.68
CA LEU A 112 -17.35 -18.01 10.74
C LEU A 112 -17.90 -18.58 12.04
N GLN A 113 -17.16 -19.48 12.66
CA GLN A 113 -17.45 -19.91 14.02
C GLN A 113 -16.59 -19.09 14.98
N MET A 114 -17.23 -18.44 15.93
CA MET A 114 -16.59 -17.55 16.88
C MET A 114 -17.04 -17.83 18.31
N PHE A 115 -16.28 -17.34 19.26
CA PHE A 115 -16.62 -17.32 20.66
C PHE A 115 -16.90 -15.88 21.09
N ARG A 116 -18.09 -15.65 21.66
CA ARG A 116 -18.56 -14.35 22.13
C ARG A 116 -19.28 -14.53 23.46
N ASN A 117 -18.92 -13.75 24.46
CA ASN A 117 -19.56 -13.74 25.79
C ASN A 117 -19.68 -15.14 26.44
N GLY A 118 -18.67 -16.00 26.27
CA GLY A 118 -18.67 -17.34 26.86
C GLY A 118 -19.40 -18.42 26.04
N ALA A 119 -19.92 -18.10 24.85
CA ALA A 119 -20.67 -19.04 24.02
C ALA A 119 -20.15 -19.08 22.58
N MET A 120 -20.28 -20.25 21.96
CA MET A 120 -20.01 -20.43 20.53
C MET A 120 -21.15 -19.85 19.70
N GLN A 121 -20.81 -19.04 18.71
CA GLN A 121 -21.73 -18.43 17.76
C GLN A 121 -21.23 -18.67 16.35
N THR A 122 -22.19 -18.81 15.42
CA THR A 122 -21.89 -18.97 14.01
C THR A 122 -22.51 -17.81 13.25
N VAL A 123 -21.71 -17.15 12.42
CA VAL A 123 -22.13 -16.01 11.61
C VAL A 123 -21.73 -16.25 10.17
N THR A 124 -22.61 -15.89 9.25
CA THR A 124 -22.32 -15.91 7.83
C THR A 124 -21.97 -14.50 7.37
N ALA A 125 -20.80 -14.34 6.77
CA ALA A 125 -20.33 -13.08 6.23
C ALA A 125 -20.08 -13.19 4.73
N LYS A 126 -20.41 -12.14 3.98
CA LYS A 126 -20.14 -12.10 2.54
C LYS A 126 -18.77 -11.48 2.29
N VAL A 127 -17.81 -12.23 1.78
CA VAL A 127 -16.49 -11.68 1.44
C VAL A 127 -16.66 -10.64 0.33
N ALA A 128 -16.12 -9.44 0.51
CA ALA A 128 -16.12 -8.42 -0.53
C ALA A 128 -14.73 -8.31 -1.16
N SER A 129 -14.65 -7.86 -2.41
CA SER A 129 -13.37 -7.38 -2.93
C SER A 129 -13.04 -6.12 -2.15
N ARG A 130 -11.81 -6.01 -1.64
CA ARG A 130 -11.35 -4.76 -1.04
C ARG A 130 -11.64 -3.66 -2.05
N PRO A 131 -12.48 -2.67 -1.72
CA PRO A 131 -12.63 -1.52 -2.59
C PRO A 131 -11.22 -1.02 -2.83
N ALA A 132 -10.77 -0.96 -4.10
CA ALA A 132 -9.60 -0.17 -4.42
C ALA A 132 -9.83 1.15 -3.69
N PRO A 133 -8.87 1.62 -2.84
CA PRO A 133 -9.08 2.79 -2.00
C PRO A 133 -9.73 3.79 -2.91
N ALA A 134 -11.01 4.11 -2.63
CA ALA A 134 -11.88 4.75 -3.60
C ALA A 134 -11.00 5.80 -4.24
N ALA A 135 -10.72 5.67 -5.54
CA ALA A 135 -10.02 6.73 -6.24
C ALA A 135 -10.90 7.90 -5.88
N VAL A 136 -10.43 8.75 -4.95
CA VAL A 136 -11.25 9.77 -4.33
C VAL A 136 -11.84 10.43 -5.54
N PRO A 137 -13.15 10.27 -5.82
CA PRO A 137 -13.70 10.80 -7.06
C PRO A 137 -13.31 12.24 -6.95
N SER A 138 -12.43 12.70 -7.86
CA SER A 138 -11.76 13.99 -7.75
C SER A 138 -12.85 14.94 -7.34
N ALA A 139 -12.89 15.29 -6.05
CA ALA A 139 -14.09 15.90 -5.53
C ALA A 139 -14.24 17.13 -6.42
N PRO A 140 -15.39 17.36 -7.08
CA PRO A 140 -15.58 18.61 -7.78
C PRO A 140 -15.25 19.65 -6.73
N SER A 141 -14.16 20.40 -6.96
CA SER A 141 -13.40 21.13 -5.96
C SER A 141 -14.37 21.81 -5.01
N GLN A 142 -14.66 21.16 -3.88
CA GLN A 142 -15.53 21.76 -2.90
C GLN A 142 -14.69 22.89 -2.33
N PRO A 143 -15.16 24.15 -2.39
CA PRO A 143 -14.48 25.20 -1.66
C PRO A 143 -14.37 24.71 -0.22
N PHE A 144 -13.14 24.72 0.29
CA PHE A 144 -12.87 24.38 1.69
C PHE A 144 -13.94 25.03 2.57
N PRO A 145 -14.53 24.31 3.54
CA PRO A 145 -15.39 24.98 4.51
C PRO A 145 -14.60 26.14 5.11
N PRO A 146 -15.22 27.33 5.27
CA PRO A 146 -14.52 28.49 5.80
C PRO A 146 -13.81 28.12 7.09
N GLN A 147 -12.53 28.50 7.18
CA GLN A 147 -11.67 28.21 8.32
C GLN A 147 -12.40 28.65 9.60
N LEU A 148 -12.71 27.70 10.48
CA LEU A 148 -13.13 28.03 11.83
C LEU A 148 -11.91 28.66 12.54
N PRO A 149 -12.02 29.88 13.09
CA PRO A 149 -10.92 30.49 13.83
C PRO A 149 -10.50 29.59 15.00
N GLY A 150 -9.22 29.25 15.08
CA GLY A 150 -8.64 28.61 16.27
C GLY A 150 -8.47 27.09 16.25
N VAL A 151 -8.68 26.40 15.11
CA VAL A 151 -8.39 24.95 15.02
C VAL A 151 -7.15 24.70 14.17
N PRO A 152 -6.01 24.24 14.75
CA PRO A 152 -4.86 23.84 13.96
C PRO A 152 -5.18 22.59 13.12
N PRO A 153 -4.77 22.53 11.84
CA PRO A 153 -5.11 21.42 10.96
C PRO A 153 -4.55 20.10 11.48
N ARG A 154 -5.40 19.06 11.55
CA ARG A 154 -4.96 17.70 11.89
C ARG A 154 -4.17 17.09 10.73
N ILE A 155 -2.87 16.89 10.97
CA ILE A 155 -1.89 16.24 10.11
C ILE A 155 -2.28 14.75 9.98
N GLY A 156 -2.67 14.33 8.77
CA GLY A 156 -3.09 12.95 8.51
C GLY A 156 -3.68 12.74 7.11
N ALA A 157 -4.11 13.81 6.44
CA ALA A 157 -4.42 13.74 5.02
C ALA A 157 -3.12 13.85 4.20
N LEU A 158 -2.72 12.71 3.63
CA LEU A 158 -1.72 12.56 2.58
C LEU A 158 -1.86 13.67 1.53
N THR A 159 -1.13 14.77 1.68
CA THR A 159 -0.68 15.52 0.53
C THR A 159 0.22 14.58 -0.25
N ARG A 160 -0.30 14.00 -1.34
CA ARG A 160 0.51 13.52 -2.46
C ARG A 160 1.37 14.70 -2.91
N GLY A 161 2.50 14.88 -2.24
CA GLY A 161 3.54 15.86 -2.55
C GLY A 161 4.42 15.33 -3.67
N ALA A 162 3.80 14.85 -4.76
CA ALA A 162 4.49 14.39 -5.95
C ALA A 162 4.97 15.58 -6.80
N THR A 163 5.61 16.60 -6.19
CA THR A 163 6.20 17.73 -6.94
C THR A 163 7.70 17.57 -7.14
N LEU A 164 8.38 16.83 -6.25
CA LEU A 164 9.82 16.57 -6.36
C LEU A 164 10.15 15.11 -6.68
N GLY A 165 9.20 14.19 -6.49
CA GLY A 165 9.42 12.75 -6.68
C GLY A 165 10.31 12.11 -5.60
N ILE A 166 10.16 12.55 -4.35
CA ILE A 166 10.87 12.00 -3.18
C ILE A 166 9.89 11.45 -2.15
N GLU A 167 10.25 10.32 -1.54
CA GLU A 167 9.60 9.87 -0.31
C GLU A 167 10.42 10.35 0.88
N THR A 168 9.74 10.98 1.84
CA THR A 168 10.39 11.67 2.94
C THR A 168 9.79 11.29 4.28
N GLU A 169 10.62 11.27 5.32
CA GLU A 169 10.24 10.97 6.69
C GLU A 169 10.87 11.97 7.64
N ALA A 170 10.07 12.50 8.59
CA ALA A 170 10.60 13.40 9.61
C ALA A 170 11.55 12.64 10.53
N ILE A 171 12.74 13.21 10.80
CA ILE A 171 13.68 12.63 11.76
C ILE A 171 13.94 13.59 12.91
N SER A 172 14.05 13.03 14.12
CA SER A 172 14.32 13.79 15.34
C SER A 172 15.09 12.93 16.36
N GLY A 173 15.65 13.57 17.39
CA GLY A 173 16.37 12.90 18.47
C GLY A 173 17.57 12.09 17.97
N GLN A 174 17.74 10.88 18.50
CA GLN A 174 18.92 10.04 18.25
C GLN A 174 19.16 9.74 16.76
N LEU A 175 18.10 9.67 15.94
CA LEU A 175 18.24 9.48 14.50
C LEU A 175 18.76 10.74 13.83
N ALA A 176 18.31 11.92 14.25
CA ALA A 176 18.83 13.19 13.74
C ALA A 176 20.32 13.37 14.12
N ASP A 177 20.69 13.02 15.36
CA ASP A 177 22.08 13.05 15.83
C ASP A 177 22.99 12.16 14.96
N TYR A 178 22.51 10.97 14.57
CA TYR A 178 23.25 10.06 13.67
C TYR A 178 23.55 10.67 12.30
N PHE A 179 22.68 11.55 11.80
CA PHE A 179 22.87 12.26 10.54
C PHE A 179 23.57 13.63 10.72
N GLY A 180 23.97 13.97 11.95
CA GLY A 180 24.65 15.24 12.26
C GLY A 180 23.73 16.46 12.21
N VAL A 181 22.42 16.27 12.40
CA VAL A 181 21.42 17.36 12.38
C VAL A 181 20.60 17.36 13.66
N LYS A 182 20.08 18.53 14.07
CA LYS A 182 19.17 18.62 15.23
C LYS A 182 17.74 18.19 14.87
N GLU A 183 17.34 18.50 13.65
CA GLU A 183 16.01 18.28 13.09
C GLU A 183 16.11 18.33 11.57
N GLY A 184 15.23 17.61 10.88
CA GLY A 184 15.21 17.59 9.42
C GLY A 184 14.33 16.47 8.87
N VAL A 185 14.34 16.34 7.54
CA VAL A 185 13.52 15.38 6.84
C VAL A 185 14.39 14.45 6.01
N LEU A 186 14.44 13.18 6.37
CA LEU A 186 15.19 12.15 5.66
C LEU A 186 14.49 11.74 4.36
N VAL A 187 15.26 11.69 3.28
CA VAL A 187 14.84 11.14 1.98
C VAL A 187 15.01 9.63 2.02
N ARG A 188 13.89 8.90 2.00
CA ARG A 188 13.87 7.43 1.98
C ARG A 188 14.16 6.88 0.61
N SER A 189 13.57 7.50 -0.41
CA SER A 189 13.68 7.07 -1.79
C SER A 189 13.49 8.27 -2.73
N VAL A 190 14.05 8.15 -3.93
CA VAL A 190 13.92 9.12 -5.01
C VAL A 190 13.38 8.37 -6.23
N ALA A 191 12.29 8.85 -6.81
CA ALA A 191 11.70 8.26 -8.00
C ALA A 191 12.58 8.51 -9.23
N ALA A 192 12.70 7.51 -10.10
CA ALA A 192 13.42 7.64 -11.36
C ALA A 192 12.75 8.68 -12.27
N ASN A 193 13.57 9.44 -13.01
CA ASN A 193 13.19 10.57 -13.86
C ASN A 193 12.53 11.74 -13.13
N SER A 194 12.58 11.79 -11.81
CA SER A 194 12.01 12.88 -11.03
C SER A 194 12.87 14.14 -11.06
N PRO A 195 12.28 15.32 -10.76
CA PRO A 195 13.06 16.54 -10.56
C PRO A 195 14.14 16.42 -9.49
N ALA A 196 13.86 15.68 -8.41
CA ALA A 196 14.83 15.44 -7.35
C ALA A 196 16.01 14.58 -7.83
N GLU A 197 15.76 13.54 -8.63
CA GLU A 197 16.83 12.73 -9.23
C GLU A 197 17.69 13.57 -10.17
N LYS A 198 17.06 14.34 -11.06
CA LYS A 198 17.75 15.27 -11.98
C LYS A 198 18.59 16.30 -11.24
N ALA A 199 18.14 16.74 -10.07
CA ALA A 199 18.87 17.65 -9.20
C ALA A 199 19.98 16.97 -8.37
N GLY A 200 20.06 15.63 -8.37
CA GLY A 200 21.10 14.88 -7.68
C GLY A 200 20.80 14.57 -6.22
N ILE A 201 19.53 14.64 -5.80
CA ILE A 201 19.09 14.15 -4.49
C ILE A 201 19.19 12.62 -4.48
N LYS A 202 19.60 12.07 -3.34
CA LYS A 202 19.78 10.63 -3.14
C LYS A 202 19.02 10.17 -1.90
N ALA A 203 18.68 8.88 -1.88
CA ALA A 203 18.22 8.25 -0.65
C ALA A 203 19.33 8.34 0.43
N GLY A 204 18.94 8.65 1.66
CA GLY A 204 19.86 8.92 2.77
C GLY A 204 20.17 10.40 2.99
N ASP A 205 19.77 11.27 2.07
CA ASP A 205 19.86 12.72 2.24
C ASP A 205 18.92 13.21 3.34
N VAL A 206 19.35 14.15 4.17
CA VAL A 206 18.46 14.84 5.11
C VAL A 206 18.26 16.28 4.68
N ILE A 207 17.03 16.63 4.31
CA ILE A 207 16.65 17.99 3.96
C ILE A 207 16.47 18.80 5.25
N THR A 208 17.31 19.82 5.44
CA THR A 208 17.28 20.71 6.60
C THR A 208 16.67 22.07 6.26
N ARG A 209 16.70 22.47 4.99
CA ARG A 209 16.19 23.78 4.53
C ARG A 209 15.55 23.72 3.15
N VAL A 210 14.57 24.58 2.91
CA VAL A 210 13.99 24.88 1.59
C VAL A 210 14.00 26.39 1.40
N GLY A 211 14.87 26.88 0.51
CA GLY A 211 15.22 28.29 0.41
C GLY A 211 15.80 28.80 1.74
N ASP A 212 15.25 29.90 2.23
CA ASP A 212 15.66 30.50 3.51
C ASP A 212 15.00 29.83 4.73
N SER A 213 13.98 29.01 4.52
CA SER A 213 13.20 28.37 5.58
C SER A 213 13.86 27.09 6.07
N ARG A 214 14.03 26.96 7.39
CA ARG A 214 14.37 25.68 8.03
C ARG A 214 13.15 24.76 7.99
N ILE A 215 13.40 23.47 7.77
CA ILE A 215 12.36 22.46 7.62
C ILE A 215 12.54 21.39 8.68
N ALA A 216 11.47 21.08 9.40
CA ALA A 216 11.41 19.98 10.35
C ALA A 216 10.45 18.87 9.91
N THR A 217 9.47 19.18 9.05
CA THR A 217 8.42 18.22 8.66
C THR A 217 8.27 18.05 7.15
N PRO A 218 7.88 16.86 6.65
CA PRO A 218 7.59 16.63 5.23
C PRO A 218 6.53 17.59 4.65
N ALA A 219 5.57 18.02 5.47
CA ALA A 219 4.49 18.92 5.07
C ALA A 219 5.01 20.33 4.74
N GLU A 220 6.03 20.80 5.46
CA GLU A 220 6.68 22.08 5.19
C GLU A 220 7.40 22.08 3.84
N ILE A 221 8.04 20.97 3.47
CA ILE A 221 8.66 20.81 2.14
C ILE A 221 7.61 20.97 1.06
N ALA A 222 6.50 20.22 1.16
CA ALA A 222 5.44 20.28 0.16
C ALA A 222 4.86 21.69 0.03
N THR A 223 4.67 22.40 1.15
CA THR A 223 4.15 23.76 1.18
C THR A 223 5.12 24.76 0.53
N GLN A 224 6.40 24.72 0.91
CA GLN A 224 7.43 25.65 0.41
C GLN A 224 7.73 25.43 -1.07
N VAL A 225 7.76 24.17 -1.50
CA VAL A 225 7.99 23.81 -2.90
C VAL A 225 6.81 24.22 -3.76
N ARG A 226 5.57 24.03 -3.30
CA ARG A 226 4.37 24.48 -4.01
C ARG A 226 4.29 26.00 -4.12
N ALA A 227 4.67 26.72 -3.06
CA ALA A 227 4.71 28.18 -3.08
C ALA A 227 5.69 28.74 -4.13
N LYS A 228 6.71 27.94 -4.50
CA LYS A 228 7.72 28.27 -5.50
C LYS A 228 7.62 27.36 -6.74
N ALA A 229 6.44 26.79 -7.02
CA ALA A 229 6.24 25.91 -8.16
C ALA A 229 6.59 26.64 -9.48
N GLY A 230 7.41 25.99 -10.32
CA GLY A 230 7.91 26.58 -11.56
C GLY A 230 9.14 27.50 -11.41
N GLN A 231 9.67 27.70 -10.20
CA GLN A 231 10.93 28.40 -9.96
C GLN A 231 11.98 27.47 -9.35
N PRO A 232 13.28 27.69 -9.60
CA PRO A 232 14.34 26.93 -8.95
C PRO A 232 14.27 27.10 -7.42
N VAL A 233 14.20 25.98 -6.70
CA VAL A 233 14.16 25.94 -5.24
C VAL A 233 15.47 25.35 -4.72
N ALA A 234 16.25 26.15 -3.99
CA ALA A 234 17.43 25.68 -3.29
C ALA A 234 17.03 24.84 -2.06
N LEU A 235 17.50 23.60 -1.97
CA LEU A 235 17.32 22.74 -0.81
C LEU A 235 18.63 22.61 -0.05
N GLY A 236 18.63 22.92 1.24
CA GLY A 236 19.72 22.57 2.14
C GLY A 236 19.62 21.10 2.50
N VAL A 237 20.65 20.33 2.17
CA VAL A 237 20.72 18.88 2.33
C VAL A 237 21.96 18.51 3.14
N MET A 238 21.81 17.65 4.13
CA MET A 238 22.90 17.00 4.83
C MET A 238 23.13 15.62 4.22
N ARG A 239 24.33 15.39 3.68
CA ARG A 239 24.76 14.10 3.14
C ARG A 239 26.16 13.80 3.66
N ASP A 240 26.35 12.60 4.23
CA ASP A 240 27.62 12.20 4.85
C ASP A 240 28.16 13.23 5.87
N HIS A 241 27.28 13.80 6.70
CA HIS A 241 27.60 14.86 7.68
C HIS A 241 28.16 16.16 7.06
N ARG A 242 27.96 16.37 5.76
CA ARG A 242 28.26 17.65 5.09
C ARG A 242 26.99 18.32 4.60
N GLU A 243 26.86 19.58 4.95
CA GLU A 243 25.79 20.44 4.45
C GLU A 243 26.10 20.85 3.01
N MET A 244 25.14 20.65 2.12
CA MET A 244 25.22 21.00 0.71
C MET A 244 23.90 21.59 0.23
N THR A 245 23.97 22.48 -0.75
CA THR A 245 22.78 23.08 -1.36
C THR A 245 22.51 22.42 -2.70
N VAL A 246 21.31 21.86 -2.85
CA VAL A 246 20.84 21.21 -4.07
C VAL A 246 19.67 22.01 -4.63
N THR A 247 19.82 22.56 -5.83
CA THR A 247 18.75 23.31 -6.48
C THR A 247 17.86 22.37 -7.27
N VAL A 248 16.59 22.29 -6.93
CA VAL A 248 15.60 21.50 -7.64
C VAL A 248 14.61 22.40 -8.36
N MET A 249 14.23 22.04 -9.57
CA MET A 249 13.14 22.69 -10.30
C MET A 249 11.86 21.86 -10.12
N PRO A 250 10.94 22.21 -9.21
CA PRO A 250 9.71 21.48 -9.05
C PRO A 250 8.87 21.54 -10.33
N GLU A 251 8.56 20.37 -10.88
CA GLU A 251 7.62 20.25 -11.98
C GLU A 251 6.20 20.40 -11.40
N ALA A 252 5.38 21.23 -12.04
CA ALA A 252 3.95 21.29 -11.75
C ALA A 252 3.38 19.92 -12.08
N GLY A 253 2.89 19.20 -11.07
CA GLY A 253 2.51 17.79 -11.24
C GLY A 253 1.40 17.62 -12.27
N ASP A 254 1.76 17.28 -13.50
CA ASP A 254 0.84 16.66 -14.44
C ASP A 254 0.59 15.24 -13.96
N GLY A 255 -0.67 14.95 -13.66
CA GLY A 255 -1.18 13.65 -13.19
C GLY A 255 -1.10 12.54 -14.27
N THR A 256 0.00 12.46 -15.00
CA THR A 256 0.14 11.61 -16.20
C THR A 256 1.41 10.77 -16.13
N HIS A 257 1.69 10.13 -15.00
CA HIS A 257 2.50 8.90 -15.02
C HIS A 257 1.62 7.73 -14.64
N ARG A 258 0.96 7.21 -15.69
CA ARG A 258 0.35 5.89 -15.72
C ARG A 258 1.48 4.87 -15.55
N PHE A 259 1.41 4.08 -14.49
CA PHE A 259 2.00 2.75 -14.44
C PHE A 259 0.95 1.82 -13.84
#